data_AF-J2VHK2-F1
#
_entry.id   AF-J2VHK2-F1
#
_cell.length_a   1.000
_cell.length_b   1.000
_cell.length_c   1.000
_cell.angle_alpha   90.00
_cell.angle_beta   90.00
_cell.angle_gamma   90.00
#
_symmetry.space_group_name_H-M   'P 1'
#
loop_
_entity.id
_entity.type
_entity.pdbx_description
1 polymer ?
#
loop_
_entity_poly.entity_id
_entity_poly.type
_entity_poly.pdbx_seq_one_letter_code
_entity_poly.pdbx_strand_id
1 'polypeptide(L)' 'MSSQLSSLENATKYLTPADRDQFFKIKREMEKSGASKKSIEERLHAFMWEVFESDDEDEDDGEEETTT' A
#
# COMPACT_ATOMS: atom_id res chain seq x y z
N MET A 1 -4.43 -5.38 -22.32
CA MET A 1 -3.83 -5.79 -21.04
C MET A 1 -3.58 -4.52 -20.24
N SER A 2 -4.37 -4.30 -19.19
CA SER A 2 -4.16 -3.18 -18.27
C SER A 2 -2.80 -3.36 -17.59
N SER A 3 -1.94 -2.34 -17.58
CA SER A 3 -0.67 -2.42 -16.84
C SER A 3 -0.97 -2.57 -15.35
N GLN A 4 -0.31 -3.51 -14.67
CA GLN A 4 -0.48 -3.73 -13.23
C GLN A 4 -0.20 -2.46 -12.43
N LEU A 5 0.75 -1.64 -12.89
CA LEU A 5 1.02 -0.29 -12.38
C LEU A 5 -0.23 0.60 -12.28
N SER A 6 -1.10 0.62 -13.30
CA SER A 6 -2.31 1.46 -13.27
C SER A 6 -3.34 0.94 -12.27
N SER A 7 -3.33 -0.37 -12.00
CA SER A 7 -4.17 -0.96 -10.96
C SER A 7 -3.65 -0.58 -9.56
N LEU A 8 -2.33 -0.63 -9.36
CA LEU A 8 -1.69 -0.21 -8.10
C LEU A 8 -1.94 1.29 -7.83
N GLU A 9 -1.79 2.14 -8.84
CA GLU A 9 -2.08 3.57 -8.72
C GLU A 9 -3.53 3.85 -8.32
N ASN A 10 -4.50 3.12 -8.88
CA ASN A 10 -5.91 3.24 -8.48
C ASN A 10 -6.15 2.73 -7.06
N ALA A 11 -5.40 1.74 -6.59
CA ALA A 11 -5.54 1.21 -5.24
C ALA A 11 -4.97 2.16 -4.16
N THR A 12 -4.09 3.11 -4.52
CA THR A 12 -3.61 4.16 -3.60
C THR A 12 -4.72 5.07 -3.03
N LYS A 13 -5.91 5.08 -3.63
CA LYS A 13 -7.07 5.83 -3.12
C LYS A 13 -7.62 5.27 -1.80
N TYR A 14 -7.31 4.01 -1.49
CA TYR A 14 -7.70 3.35 -0.26
C TYR A 14 -6.65 3.50 0.85
N LEU A 15 -5.48 4.05 0.52
CA LEU A 15 -4.40 4.26 1.47
C LEU A 15 -4.60 5.58 2.22
N THR A 16 -4.00 5.68 3.41
CA THR A 16 -3.90 6.96 4.11
C THR A 16 -3.08 7.98 3.28
N PRO A 17 -3.22 9.29 3.52
CA PRO A 17 -2.41 10.29 2.82
C PRO A 17 -0.91 10.04 2.96
N ALA A 18 -0.45 9.57 4.14
CA ALA A 18 0.95 9.29 4.41
C ALA A 18 1.47 8.11 3.57
N ASP A 19 0.71 7.01 3.51
CA ASP A 19 1.10 5.81 2.74
C ASP A 19 1.04 6.07 1.24
N ARG A 20 0.07 6.87 0.79
CA ARG A 20 0.01 7.32 -0.59
C ARG A 20 1.24 8.16 -0.97
N ASP A 21 1.69 9.07 -0.10
CA ASP A 21 2.91 9.84 -0.33
C ASP A 21 4.15 8.94 -0.39
N GLN A 22 4.22 7.92 0.49
CA GLN A 22 5.29 6.92 0.45
C GLN A 22 5.27 6.09 -0.84
N PHE A 23 4.11 5.66 -1.31
CA PHE A 23 3.95 4.95 -2.58
C PHE A 23 4.56 5.73 -3.74
N PHE A 24 4.20 7.00 -3.89
CA PHE A 24 4.72 7.84 -4.97
C PHE A 24 6.21 8.17 -4.81
N LYS A 25 6.69 8.28 -3.57
CA LYS A 25 8.12 8.45 -3.28
C LYS A 25 8.92 7.23 -3.74
N ILE A 26 8.51 6.01 -3.38
CA ILE A 26 9.16 4.76 -3.80
C ILE A 26 9.19 4.66 -5.32
N LYS A 27 8.05 4.89 -5.98
CA LYS A 27 7.95 4.88 -7.45
C LYS A 27 8.98 5.83 -8.06
N ARG A 28 9.02 7.09 -7.60
CA ARG A 28 9.91 8.13 -8.14
C ARG A 28 11.39 7.83 -7.90
N GLU A 29 11.75 7.30 -6.74
CA GLU A 29 13.12 6.93 -6.41
C GLU A 29 13.62 5.77 -7.28
N MET A 30 12.76 4.77 -7.54
CA MET A 30 13.10 3.66 -8.42
C MET A 30 13.16 4.07 -9.89
N GLU A 31 12.24 4.91 -10.36
CA GLU A 31 12.30 5.51 -11.71
C GLU A 31 13.61 6.30 -11.89
N LYS A 32 13.99 7.11 -10.90
CA LYS A 32 15.25 7.86 -10.91
C LYS A 32 16.49 6.97 -10.92
N SER A 33 16.39 5.80 -10.30
CA SER A 33 17.46 4.79 -10.28
C SER A 33 17.55 3.98 -11.59
N GLY A 34 16.64 4.19 -12.54
CA GLY A 34 16.59 3.45 -13.80
C GLY A 34 16.05 2.02 -13.62
N ALA A 35 15.28 1.76 -12.57
CA ALA A 35 14.68 0.46 -12.35
C ALA A 35 13.72 0.08 -13.48
N SER A 36 13.65 -1.23 -13.78
CA SER A 36 12.69 -1.71 -14.78
C SER A 36 11.26 -1.50 -14.28
N LYS A 37 10.32 -1.28 -15.22
CA LYS A 37 8.89 -1.16 -14.89
C LYS A 37 8.39 -2.34 -14.05
N LYS A 38 8.84 -3.55 -14.36
CA LYS A 38 8.50 -4.76 -13.61
C LYS A 38 9.00 -4.72 -12.16
N SER A 39 10.25 -4.28 -11.95
CA SER A 39 10.83 -4.15 -10.61
C SER A 39 10.11 -3.09 -9.78
N ILE A 40 9.67 -1.99 -10.42
CA ILE A 40 8.85 -0.96 -9.79
C ILE A 40 7.49 -1.54 -9.39
N GLU A 41 6.83 -2.29 -10.29
CA GLU A 41 5.56 -2.96 -10.01
C GLU A 41 5.67 -3.93 -8.83
N GLU A 42 6.69 -4.81 -8.81
CA GLU A 42 6.92 -5.77 -7.72
C GLU A 42 7.14 -5.07 -6.38
N ARG A 43 7.91 -3.98 -6.35
CA ARG A 43 8.19 -3.25 -5.11
C ARG A 43 6.96 -2.51 -4.60
N LEU A 44 6.19 -1.87 -5.48
CA LEU A 44 4.95 -1.18 -5.10
C LEU A 44 3.88 -2.17 -4.64
N HIS A 45 3.81 -3.36 -5.24
CA HIS A 45 2.90 -4.42 -4.80
C HIS A 45 3.27 -4.93 -3.39
N ALA A 46 4.56 -5.14 -3.13
CA ALA A 46 5.03 -5.51 -1.79
C ALA A 46 4.68 -4.45 -0.75
N PHE A 47 4.92 -3.17 -1.05
CA PHE A 47 4.56 -2.06 -0.17
C PHE A 47 3.05 -2.04 0.14
N MET A 48 2.19 -2.21 -0.87
CA MET A 48 0.75 -2.23 -0.65
C MET A 48 0.32 -3.39 0.25
N TRP A 49 0.92 -4.57 0.09
CA TRP A 49 0.66 -5.72 0.95
C TRP A 49 1.06 -5.43 2.41
N GLU A 50 2.24 -4.86 2.63
CA GLU A 50 2.71 -4.46 3.97
C GLU A 50 1.77 -3.44 4.63
N VAL A 51 1.27 -2.45 3.87
CA VAL A 51 0.34 -1.45 4.41
C VAL A 51 -1.01 -2.07 4.77
N PHE A 52 -1.58 -2.94 3.93
CA PHE A 52 -2.85 -3.59 4.23
C PHE A 52 -2.75 -4.61 5.36
N GLU A 53 -1.66 -5.38 5.45
CA GLU A 53 -1.43 -6.27 6.58
C GLU A 53 -1.27 -5.49 7.89
N SER A 54 -0.66 -4.31 7.85
CA SER A 54 -0.50 -3.46 9.05
C SER A 54 -1.81 -2.78 9.47
N ASP A 55 -2.78 -2.63 8.56
CA ASP A 55 -4.10 -2.02 8.82
C ASP A 55 -5.14 -3.04 9.34
N ASP A 56 -4.94 -4.33 9.06
CA ASP A 56 -5.77 -5.45 9.55
C ASP A 56 -5.40 -5.90 10.99
N GLU A 57 -4.37 -5.31 11.61
CA GLU A 57 -3.97 -5.60 13.01
C GLU A 57 -4.58 -4.64 14.07
N ASP A 58 -5.47 -3.71 13.68
CA ASP A 58 -6.11 -2.73 14.57
C ASP A 58 -7.64 -2.93 14.73
N GLU A 59 -8.09 -4.17 14.96
CA GLU A 59 -9.44 -4.46 15.47
C GLU A 59 -9.41 -5.44 16.67
N ASP A 60 -8.78 -5.01 17.77
CA ASP A 60 -9.04 -5.49 19.14
C ASP A 60 -9.17 -4.27 20.08
N ASP A 61 -10.18 -3.42 19.82
CA ASP A 61 -10.67 -2.49 20.86
C ASP A 61 -11.84 -3.18 21.55
N GLY A 62 -11.58 -3.65 22.76
CA GLY A 62 -12.48 -4.48 23.54
C GLY A 62 -13.81 -3.81 23.84
N GLU A 63 -14.89 -4.42 23.40
CA GLU A 63 -16.21 -4.25 24.00
C GLU A 63 -16.48 -5.42 24.94
N GLU A 64 -16.09 -5.18 26.20
CA GLU A 64 -16.44 -5.95 27.37
C GLU A 64 -17.96 -6.21 27.50
N GLU A 65 -18.38 -7.40 27.07
CA GLU A 65 -19.63 -8.03 27.51
C GLU A 65 -19.57 -8.25 29.03
N THR A 66 -20.42 -7.56 29.79
CA THR A 66 -21.59 -8.18 30.45
C THR A 66 -22.21 -7.27 31.51
N THR A 67 -23.48 -6.94 31.25
CA THR A 67 -24.54 -6.75 32.24
C THR A 67 -24.40 -7.69 33.45
N THR A 68 -24.43 -7.16 34.68
CA THR A 68 -25.21 -7.68 35.83
C THR A 68 -25.22 -6.65 36.96
#